data_AF-A0A970U7R0-F1
#
_entry.id   AF-A0A970U7R0-F1
#
_cell.length_a   1.000
_cell.length_b   1.000
_cell.length_c   1.000
_cell.angle_alpha   90.00
_cell.angle_beta   90.00
_cell.angle_gamma   90.00
#
_symmetry.space_group_name_H-M   'P 1'
#
loop_
_entity.id
_entity.type
_entity.pdbx_description
1 polymer ?
#
loop_
_entity_poly.entity_id
_entity_poly.type
_entity_poly.pdbx_seq_one_letter_code
_entity_poly.pdbx_strand_id
1 'polypeptide(L)'
;MDILEAKKEVIKAGKLLLETGLIARTWGNISCRISDTQFVVTPSGRSYESLLPEDIVIVNIADTSYEGDVKPSSEKGIHADCYKLRPNANFVIHTHQTNASVLSVLNRDVVVKGADMIKLLGTRIPRAAYGLPGTKRLRGHVRRAITSGGGNAVIMAHHGALCFGEDFGEAFKTALNVEKACRERFAAAPSGALSPFKGYAAETERVGDEIKTVTSINDGCADAENLIHSAIYDARPDINHIIHNTGGYAVSCSRGKKTLRPLLDDFAQLVGRNLKIAAENERDIAKKVRGRNAVLVRGRGAYCFAATQSDAGAVDAILNKGCKTKVEASKLGKPKPLGRIDCVIMRIIYLKKYSKQQ
;
A
#
# COMPACT_ATOMS: atom_id res chain seq x y z
N MET A 1 9.78 28.14 7.69
CA MET A 1 10.52 27.15 8.50
C MET A 1 11.93 27.03 7.91
N ASP A 2 12.96 26.81 8.73
CA ASP A 2 14.29 26.51 8.20
C ASP A 2 14.26 25.24 7.32
N ILE A 3 14.99 25.26 6.20
CA ILE A 3 14.93 24.20 5.19
C ILE A 3 15.50 22.89 5.76
N LEU A 4 16.62 22.95 6.48
CA LEU A 4 17.25 21.75 7.03
C LEU A 4 16.35 21.12 8.09
N GLU A 5 15.73 21.93 8.95
CA GLU A 5 14.76 21.44 9.93
C GLU A 5 13.53 20.80 9.27
N ALA A 6 12.96 21.42 8.23
CA ALA A 6 11.84 20.84 7.50
C ALA A 6 12.19 19.48 6.86
N LYS A 7 13.41 19.34 6.32
CA LYS A 7 13.91 18.09 5.74
C LYS A 7 14.04 16.99 6.82
N LYS A 8 14.61 17.33 7.98
CA LYS A 8 14.71 16.41 9.12
C LYS A 8 13.33 15.98 9.63
N GLU A 9 12.38 16.91 9.69
CA GLU A 9 11.01 16.62 10.12
C GLU A 9 10.30 15.66 9.17
N VAL A 10 10.43 15.85 7.84
CA VAL A 10 9.91 14.91 6.83
C VAL A 10 10.50 13.51 6.99
N ILE A 11 11.81 13.39 7.26
CA ILE A 11 12.47 12.09 7.47
C ILE A 11 11.96 11.42 8.75
N LYS A 12 11.88 12.18 9.86
CA LYS A 12 11.32 11.70 11.13
C LYS A 12 9.88 11.23 10.96
N ALA A 13 9.07 11.98 10.24
CA ALA A 13 7.70 11.61 9.91
C ALA A 13 7.62 10.30 9.12
N GLY A 14 8.51 10.11 8.14
CA GLY A 14 8.60 8.87 7.36
C GLY A 14 8.88 7.64 8.21
N LYS A 15 9.84 7.74 9.12
CA LYS A 15 10.17 6.64 10.05
C LYS A 15 9.00 6.31 10.98
N LEU A 16 8.35 7.33 11.57
CA LEU A 16 7.19 7.09 12.45
C LEU A 16 6.00 6.49 11.70
N LEU A 17 5.75 6.92 10.46
CA LEU A 17 4.67 6.36 9.63
C LEU A 17 4.93 4.90 9.24
N LEU A 18 6.20 4.51 9.03
CA LEU A 18 6.59 3.12 8.83
C LEU A 18 6.37 2.30 10.09
N GLU A 19 6.87 2.77 11.24
CA GLU A 19 6.74 2.09 12.54
C GLU A 19 5.27 1.86 12.92
N THR A 20 4.38 2.79 12.58
CA THR A 20 2.94 2.68 12.83
C THR A 20 2.16 1.90 11.76
N GLY A 21 2.83 1.45 10.69
CA GLY A 21 2.22 0.69 9.61
C GLY A 21 1.24 1.48 8.72
N LEU A 22 1.29 2.82 8.77
CA LEU A 22 0.47 3.68 7.91
C LEU A 22 1.01 3.75 6.48
N ILE A 23 2.32 3.58 6.33
CA ILE A 23 3.01 3.38 5.04
C ILE A 23 3.83 2.09 5.08
N ALA A 24 4.23 1.61 3.91
CA ALA A 24 5.08 0.42 3.78
C ALA A 24 6.09 0.64 2.67
N ARG A 25 7.36 0.25 2.90
CA ARG A 25 8.47 0.43 1.96
C ARG A 25 8.53 1.87 1.46
N THR A 26 8.56 2.06 0.14
CA THR A 26 8.70 3.36 -0.53
C THR A 26 7.36 3.99 -0.91
N TRP A 27 6.23 3.38 -0.50
CA TRP A 27 4.89 3.90 -0.80
C TRP A 27 4.50 5.05 0.12
N GLY A 28 3.55 5.86 -0.34
CA GLY A 28 3.24 7.14 0.26
C GLY A 28 4.26 8.22 -0.08
N ASN A 29 4.04 9.42 0.44
CA ASN A 29 4.97 10.53 0.38
C ASN A 29 4.59 11.61 1.38
N ILE A 30 5.57 12.40 1.78
CA ILE A 30 5.44 13.35 2.87
C ILE A 30 6.05 14.67 2.42
N SER A 31 5.38 15.77 2.73
CA SER A 31 5.92 17.11 2.51
C SER A 31 5.71 18.04 3.68
N CYS A 32 6.61 19.03 3.78
CA CYS A 32 6.53 20.15 4.70
C CYS A 32 6.66 21.47 3.93
N ARG A 33 5.76 22.42 4.19
CA ARG A 33 5.80 23.77 3.62
C ARG A 33 6.94 24.54 4.28
N ILE A 34 7.80 25.15 3.50
CA ILE A 34 8.94 25.94 4.01
C ILE A 34 8.71 27.45 3.86
N SER A 35 7.91 27.86 2.88
CA SER A 35 7.51 29.25 2.61
C SER A 35 6.15 29.32 1.91
N ASP A 36 5.69 30.53 1.59
CA ASP A 36 4.47 30.74 0.80
C ASP A 36 4.55 30.16 -0.63
N THR A 37 5.77 29.98 -1.14
CA THR A 37 6.04 29.59 -2.52
C THR A 37 6.67 28.21 -2.65
N GLN A 38 7.20 27.62 -1.58
CA GLN A 38 7.98 26.39 -1.64
C GLN A 38 7.64 25.39 -0.51
N PHE A 39 7.84 24.11 -0.81
CA PHE A 39 7.77 23.00 0.14
C PHE A 39 8.87 21.98 -0.14
N VAL A 40 9.22 21.21 0.87
CA VAL A 40 10.11 20.04 0.75
C VAL A 40 9.27 18.76 0.66
N VAL A 41 9.68 17.78 -0.14
CA VAL A 41 8.96 16.50 -0.31
C VAL A 41 9.91 15.32 -0.46
N THR A 42 9.45 14.15 -0.04
CA THR A 42 10.19 12.90 -0.23
C THR A 42 10.48 12.61 -1.71
N PRO A 43 11.64 11.98 -2.01
CA PRO A 43 12.04 11.64 -3.37
C PRO A 43 11.23 10.44 -3.91
N SER A 44 11.27 10.25 -5.23
CA SER A 44 10.62 9.09 -5.83
C SER A 44 11.38 7.80 -5.55
N GLY A 45 10.73 6.86 -4.85
CA GLY A 45 11.15 5.46 -4.78
C GLY A 45 12.31 5.17 -3.83
N ARG A 46 12.77 6.11 -3.00
CA ARG A 46 13.78 5.80 -1.97
C ARG A 46 13.14 5.28 -0.68
N SER A 47 13.84 4.41 0.04
CA SER A 47 13.40 3.83 1.31
C SER A 47 13.45 4.87 2.42
N TYR A 48 12.41 4.98 3.26
CA TYR A 48 12.42 5.96 4.36
C TYR A 48 13.46 5.63 5.44
N GLU A 49 13.85 4.37 5.58
CA GLU A 49 14.87 3.92 6.53
C GLU A 49 16.24 4.54 6.23
N SER A 50 16.56 4.73 4.93
CA SER A 50 17.85 5.23 4.45
C SER A 50 17.79 6.68 3.94
N LEU A 51 16.68 7.40 4.12
CA LEU A 51 16.57 8.78 3.64
C LEU A 51 17.49 9.72 4.41
N LEU A 52 18.24 10.53 3.67
CA LEU A 52 19.07 11.61 4.18
C LEU A 52 18.50 12.99 3.79
N PRO A 53 18.81 14.08 4.51
CA PRO A 53 18.30 15.42 4.18
C PRO A 53 18.57 15.89 2.75
N GLU A 54 19.70 15.51 2.17
CA GLU A 54 20.08 15.76 0.77
C GLU A 54 19.15 15.08 -0.24
N ASP A 55 18.45 14.02 0.17
CA ASP A 55 17.49 13.31 -0.68
C ASP A 55 16.12 13.99 -0.72
N ILE A 56 15.85 14.88 0.23
CA ILE A 56 14.58 15.61 0.31
C ILE A 56 14.60 16.79 -0.64
N VAL A 57 13.59 16.86 -1.50
CA VAL A 57 13.57 17.74 -2.68
C VAL A 57 12.74 18.99 -2.41
N ILE A 58 13.28 20.16 -2.76
CA ILE A 58 12.55 21.43 -2.72
C ILE A 58 11.71 21.57 -3.99
N VAL A 59 10.44 21.94 -3.84
CA VAL A 59 9.47 22.06 -4.92
C VAL A 59 8.72 23.38 -4.81
N ASN A 60 8.55 24.06 -5.95
CA ASN A 60 7.72 25.26 -6.06
C ASN A 60 6.23 24.90 -6.05
N ILE A 61 5.44 25.60 -5.23
CA ILE A 61 3.99 25.37 -5.10
C ILE A 61 3.25 25.74 -6.39
N ALA A 62 3.61 26.85 -7.04
CA ALA A 62 2.89 27.40 -8.18
C ALA A 62 2.92 26.45 -9.40
N ASP A 63 4.12 26.01 -9.81
CA ASP A 63 4.32 25.28 -11.06
C ASP A 63 4.85 23.85 -10.89
N THR A 64 5.18 23.43 -9.67
CA THR A 64 5.78 22.12 -9.33
C THR A 64 7.18 21.88 -9.91
N SER A 65 7.89 22.94 -10.32
CA SER A 65 9.33 22.91 -10.57
C SER A 65 10.09 22.54 -9.30
N TYR A 66 11.29 21.98 -9.44
CA TYR A 66 12.08 21.48 -8.32
C TYR A 66 13.58 21.69 -8.56
N GLU A 67 14.33 21.71 -7.46
CA GLU A 67 15.78 21.97 -7.45
C GLU A 67 16.58 20.66 -7.30
N GLY A 68 17.77 20.61 -7.92
CA GLY A 68 18.71 19.50 -7.83
C GLY A 68 18.40 18.28 -8.72
N ASP A 69 19.26 17.27 -8.64
CA ASP A 69 19.19 16.07 -9.49
C ASP A 69 18.30 14.96 -8.93
N VAL A 70 17.90 15.09 -7.66
CA VAL A 70 17.03 14.10 -7.00
C VAL A 70 15.60 14.31 -7.44
N LYS A 71 15.04 13.30 -8.11
CA LYS A 71 13.65 13.35 -8.59
C LYS A 71 12.67 13.33 -7.39
N PRO A 72 11.78 14.34 -7.25
CA PRO A 72 10.76 14.35 -6.20
C PRO A 72 9.72 13.25 -6.43
N SER A 73 8.89 12.98 -5.42
CA SER A 73 7.71 12.12 -5.59
C SER A 73 6.92 12.46 -6.86
N SER A 74 6.44 11.41 -7.56
CA SER A 74 5.55 11.58 -8.70
C SER A 74 4.23 12.27 -8.35
N GLU A 75 3.90 12.33 -7.06
CA GLU A 75 2.66 12.91 -6.53
C GLU A 75 2.84 14.33 -6.00
N LYS A 76 4.01 14.97 -6.18
CA LYS A 76 4.28 16.34 -5.71
C LYS A 76 3.20 17.37 -6.11
N GLY A 77 2.56 17.18 -7.26
CA GLY A 77 1.49 18.07 -7.72
C GLY A 77 0.21 17.98 -6.88
N ILE A 78 -0.06 16.85 -6.23
CA ILE A 78 -1.15 16.70 -5.27
C ILE A 78 -0.84 17.50 -3.99
N HIS A 79 0.40 17.44 -3.51
CA HIS A 79 0.85 18.22 -2.35
C HIS A 79 0.78 19.72 -2.64
N ALA A 80 1.27 20.17 -3.79
CA ALA A 80 1.18 21.55 -4.23
C ALA A 80 -0.27 22.04 -4.31
N ASP A 81 -1.19 21.23 -4.86
CA ASP A 81 -2.62 21.58 -4.91
C ASP A 81 -3.23 21.65 -3.50
N CYS A 82 -2.84 20.76 -2.59
CA CYS A 82 -3.27 20.80 -1.19
C CYS A 82 -2.85 22.12 -0.53
N TYR A 83 -1.58 22.52 -0.67
CA TYR A 83 -1.07 23.78 -0.13
C TYR A 83 -1.77 25.03 -0.69
N LYS A 84 -2.19 25.00 -1.97
CA LYS A 84 -2.96 26.10 -2.57
C LYS A 84 -4.39 26.19 -2.04
N LEU A 85 -5.04 25.04 -1.84
CA LEU A 85 -6.45 24.96 -1.45
C LEU A 85 -6.65 25.04 0.06
N ARG A 86 -5.59 24.77 0.84
CA ARG A 86 -5.57 24.77 2.30
C ARG A 86 -4.38 25.61 2.77
N PRO A 87 -4.50 26.95 2.77
CA PRO A 87 -3.40 27.84 3.14
C PRO A 87 -2.80 27.54 4.52
N ASN A 88 -3.63 27.14 5.49
CA ASN A 88 -3.19 26.80 6.85
C ASN A 88 -2.43 25.47 6.93
N ALA A 89 -2.51 24.61 5.90
CA ALA A 89 -1.76 23.36 5.91
C ALA A 89 -0.28 23.62 5.68
N ASN A 90 0.57 23.13 6.58
CA ASN A 90 2.02 23.11 6.42
C ASN A 90 2.57 21.70 6.26
N PHE A 91 1.84 20.67 6.67
CA PHE A 91 2.29 19.28 6.53
C PHE A 91 1.27 18.46 5.74
N VAL A 92 1.75 17.66 4.78
CA VAL A 92 0.90 16.80 3.95
C VAL A 92 1.50 15.39 3.90
N ILE A 93 0.69 14.39 4.20
CA ILE A 93 1.04 12.99 4.26
C ILE A 93 0.10 12.21 3.33
N HIS A 94 0.67 11.56 2.34
CA HIS A 94 0.00 10.55 1.56
C HIS A 94 0.36 9.16 2.10
N THR A 95 -0.65 8.36 2.46
CA THR A 95 -0.49 7.00 3.00
C THR A 95 -1.20 5.94 2.18
N HIS A 96 -0.78 4.67 2.36
CA HIS A 96 -1.41 3.46 1.81
C HIS A 96 -2.00 2.59 2.94
N GLN A 97 -2.50 3.26 3.98
CA GLN A 97 -3.02 2.63 5.20
C GLN A 97 -4.19 1.67 4.90
N THR A 98 -4.28 0.62 5.71
CA THR A 98 -5.04 -0.60 5.37
C THR A 98 -6.54 -0.34 5.23
N ASN A 99 -7.19 0.19 6.27
CA ASN A 99 -8.63 0.33 6.32
C ASN A 99 -9.14 1.43 5.38
N ALA A 100 -8.39 2.53 5.23
CA ALA A 100 -8.71 3.53 4.21
C ALA A 100 -8.63 2.94 2.79
N SER A 101 -7.62 2.14 2.50
CA SER A 101 -7.49 1.43 1.21
C SER A 101 -8.68 0.49 0.98
N VAL A 102 -9.10 -0.26 2.00
CA VAL A 102 -10.27 -1.16 1.91
C VAL A 102 -11.55 -0.39 1.57
N LEU A 103 -11.78 0.79 2.14
CA LEU A 103 -12.97 1.59 1.82
C LEU A 103 -12.84 2.37 0.51
N SER A 104 -11.61 2.65 0.03
CA SER A 104 -11.37 3.40 -1.21
C SER A 104 -12.02 2.76 -2.45
N VAL A 105 -12.23 1.45 -2.43
CA VAL A 105 -12.79 0.70 -3.57
C VAL A 105 -14.32 0.77 -3.62
N LEU A 106 -14.94 1.37 -2.60
CA LEU A 106 -16.38 1.64 -2.54
C LEU A 106 -16.65 3.02 -3.13
N ASN A 107 -17.65 3.14 -4.00
CA ASN A 107 -17.99 4.37 -4.71
C ASN A 107 -18.76 5.39 -3.85
N ARG A 108 -18.25 5.70 -2.66
CA ARG A 108 -18.86 6.63 -1.70
C ARG A 108 -17.83 7.20 -0.73
N ASP A 109 -18.19 8.34 -0.15
CA ASP A 109 -17.46 8.97 0.96
C ASP A 109 -17.53 8.12 2.24
N VAL A 110 -16.60 8.37 3.18
CA VAL A 110 -16.63 7.75 4.51
C VAL A 110 -17.29 8.71 5.49
N VAL A 111 -18.43 8.28 6.05
CA VAL A 111 -19.12 9.02 7.12
C VAL A 111 -18.29 8.97 8.40
N VAL A 112 -18.08 10.13 9.03
CA VAL A 112 -17.33 10.27 10.28
C VAL A 112 -18.31 10.45 11.44
N LYS A 113 -18.02 9.84 12.58
CA LYS A 113 -18.83 9.93 13.80
C LYS A 113 -17.97 10.41 14.97
N GLY A 114 -18.61 11.07 15.95
CA GLY A 114 -17.95 11.62 17.14
C GLY A 114 -17.44 13.04 16.92
N ALA A 115 -17.72 13.93 17.87
CA ALA A 115 -17.44 15.36 17.75
C ALA A 115 -15.96 15.66 17.47
N ASP A 116 -15.04 14.98 18.18
CA ASP A 116 -13.59 15.19 18.00
C ASP A 116 -13.09 14.76 16.62
N MET A 117 -13.58 13.63 16.09
CA MET A 117 -13.21 13.19 14.74
C MET A 117 -13.82 14.10 13.68
N ILE A 118 -15.06 14.58 13.89
CA ILE A 118 -15.72 15.50 12.96
C ILE A 118 -14.98 16.84 12.90
N LYS A 119 -14.45 17.34 14.03
CA LYS A 119 -13.64 18.56 14.04
C LYS A 119 -12.40 18.45 13.13
N LEU A 120 -11.76 17.27 13.11
CA LEU A 120 -10.53 17.04 12.35
C LEU A 120 -10.79 16.61 10.89
N LEU A 121 -11.74 15.70 10.68
CA LEU A 121 -11.97 15.02 9.39
C LEU A 121 -13.19 15.55 8.63
N GLY A 122 -13.99 16.41 9.25
CA GLY A 122 -15.31 16.80 8.77
C GLY A 122 -16.36 15.71 9.03
N THR A 123 -17.61 15.98 8.68
CA THR A 123 -18.73 15.01 8.80
C THR A 123 -18.59 13.83 7.83
N ARG A 124 -17.77 13.99 6.78
CA ARG A 124 -17.39 12.95 5.84
C ARG A 124 -15.98 13.17 5.32
N ILE A 125 -15.26 12.08 5.08
CA ILE A 125 -14.00 12.07 4.32
C ILE A 125 -14.36 11.86 2.85
N PRO A 126 -14.17 12.87 1.98
CA PRO A 126 -14.50 12.76 0.56
C PRO A 126 -13.62 11.71 -0.14
N ARG A 127 -14.22 10.99 -1.09
CA ARG A 127 -13.50 10.03 -1.92
C ARG A 127 -13.23 10.58 -3.32
N ALA A 128 -11.96 10.89 -3.60
CA ALA A 128 -11.52 11.23 -4.95
C ALA A 128 -11.78 10.06 -5.92
N ALA A 129 -12.27 10.38 -7.12
CA ALA A 129 -12.46 9.39 -8.17
C ALA A 129 -11.13 8.81 -8.67
N TYR A 130 -11.18 7.61 -9.26
CA TYR A 130 -9.99 6.91 -9.73
C TYR A 130 -9.26 7.69 -10.83
N GLY A 131 -7.94 7.73 -10.72
CA GLY A 131 -7.02 8.05 -11.79
C GLY A 131 -5.74 7.26 -11.57
N LEU A 132 -5.06 6.88 -12.65
CA LEU A 132 -3.78 6.16 -12.55
C LEU A 132 -2.77 7.00 -11.72
N PRO A 133 -2.04 6.41 -10.75
CA PRO A 133 -1.06 7.12 -9.93
C PRO A 133 -0.05 7.92 -10.75
N GLY A 134 0.31 9.11 -10.27
CA GLY A 134 1.20 10.04 -10.98
C GLY A 134 0.62 10.72 -12.23
N THR A 135 -0.67 10.56 -12.53
CA THR A 135 -1.31 11.25 -13.68
C THR A 135 -2.03 12.53 -13.31
N LYS A 136 -2.17 13.45 -14.28
CA LYS A 136 -2.99 14.67 -14.14
C LYS A 136 -4.46 14.35 -13.81
N ARG A 137 -4.97 13.18 -14.23
CA ARG A 137 -6.33 12.73 -13.93
C ARG A 137 -6.53 12.48 -12.44
N LEU A 138 -5.62 11.74 -11.80
CA LEU A 138 -5.66 11.54 -10.34
C LEU A 138 -5.58 12.88 -9.60
N ARG A 139 -4.58 13.71 -9.94
CA ARG A 139 -4.40 15.05 -9.36
C ARG A 139 -5.68 15.88 -9.42
N GLY A 140 -6.33 15.93 -10.59
CA GLY A 140 -7.58 16.66 -10.78
C GLY A 140 -8.74 16.13 -9.93
N HIS A 141 -8.83 14.81 -9.71
CA HIS A 141 -9.83 14.21 -8.82
C HIS A 141 -9.57 14.54 -7.35
N VAL A 142 -8.31 14.47 -6.92
CA VAL A 142 -7.93 14.79 -5.55
C VAL A 142 -8.18 16.26 -5.26
N ARG A 143 -7.80 17.17 -6.16
CA ARG A 143 -8.12 18.60 -6.07
C ARG A 143 -9.61 18.86 -5.83
N ARG A 144 -10.49 18.23 -6.62
CA ARG A 144 -11.95 18.36 -6.44
C ARG A 144 -12.41 17.84 -5.08
N ALA A 145 -11.86 16.72 -4.62
CA ALA A 145 -12.20 16.15 -3.33
C ALA A 145 -11.76 17.06 -2.16
N ILE A 146 -10.54 17.63 -2.22
CA ILE A 146 -10.04 18.61 -1.24
C ILE A 146 -11.00 19.81 -1.16
N THR A 147 -11.42 20.37 -2.31
CA THR A 147 -12.35 21.51 -2.35
C THR A 147 -13.73 21.17 -1.78
N SER A 148 -14.23 19.96 -2.04
CA SER A 148 -15.57 19.54 -1.55
C SER A 148 -15.60 19.09 -0.08
N GLY A 149 -14.43 18.82 0.51
CA GLY A 149 -14.28 18.31 1.87
C GLY A 149 -14.30 19.42 2.93
N GLY A 150 -14.81 19.09 4.11
CA GLY A 150 -14.82 20.02 5.26
C GLY A 150 -13.63 19.85 6.22
N GLY A 151 -12.86 18.77 6.10
CA GLY A 151 -11.75 18.48 7.02
C GLY A 151 -10.45 18.10 6.33
N ASN A 152 -9.57 17.49 7.10
CA ASN A 152 -8.14 17.40 6.79
C ASN A 152 -7.72 16.17 5.97
N ALA A 153 -8.67 15.47 5.33
CA ALA A 153 -8.39 14.22 4.65
C ALA A 153 -9.19 14.00 3.37
N VAL A 154 -8.59 13.23 2.45
CA VAL A 154 -9.21 12.70 1.22
C VAL A 154 -8.83 11.24 1.07
N ILE A 155 -9.79 10.38 0.71
CA ILE A 155 -9.49 9.00 0.28
C ILE A 155 -9.41 8.97 -1.25
N MET A 156 -8.41 8.29 -1.79
CA MET A 156 -8.18 8.14 -3.23
C MET A 156 -8.63 6.74 -3.67
N ALA A 157 -9.59 6.66 -4.59
CA ALA A 157 -10.15 5.38 -5.03
C ALA A 157 -9.05 4.41 -5.51
N HIS A 158 -9.05 3.18 -4.98
CA HIS A 158 -8.12 2.11 -5.30
C HIS A 158 -6.64 2.38 -4.96
N HIS A 159 -6.37 3.39 -4.14
CA HIS A 159 -5.01 3.86 -3.88
C HIS A 159 -4.78 3.95 -2.37
N GLY A 160 -4.93 5.14 -1.79
CA GLY A 160 -4.67 5.39 -0.38
C GLY A 160 -5.42 6.60 0.15
N ALA A 161 -4.79 7.33 1.08
CA ALA A 161 -5.34 8.57 1.63
C ALA A 161 -4.34 9.72 1.53
N LEU A 162 -4.85 10.94 1.43
CA LEU A 162 -4.11 12.18 1.60
C LEU A 162 -4.61 12.83 2.89
N CYS A 163 -3.71 13.10 3.82
CA CYS A 163 -3.97 13.72 5.12
C CYS A 163 -3.09 14.97 5.24
N PHE A 164 -3.62 16.04 5.82
CA PHE A 164 -2.87 17.29 5.96
C PHE A 164 -3.17 17.97 7.29
N GLY A 165 -2.36 18.94 7.69
CA GLY A 165 -2.53 19.66 8.96
C GLY A 165 -1.61 20.88 9.05
N GLU A 166 -1.81 21.68 10.09
CA GLU A 166 -1.00 22.87 10.38
C GLU A 166 0.46 22.52 10.72
N ASP A 167 0.70 21.31 11.20
CA ASP A 167 2.02 20.74 11.47
C ASP A 167 2.03 19.21 11.28
N PHE A 168 3.19 18.59 11.51
CA PHE A 168 3.32 17.13 11.46
C PHE A 168 2.38 16.42 12.44
N GLY A 169 2.25 16.92 13.66
CA GLY A 169 1.43 16.31 14.70
C GLY A 169 -0.04 16.21 14.32
N GLU A 170 -0.61 17.29 13.76
CA GLU A 170 -1.98 17.31 13.28
C GLU A 170 -2.16 16.46 12.02
N ALA A 171 -1.25 16.52 11.06
CA ALA A 171 -1.32 15.68 9.86
C ALA A 171 -1.23 14.19 10.20
N PHE A 172 -0.38 13.82 11.14
CA PHE A 172 -0.23 12.46 11.64
C PHE A 172 -1.47 12.00 12.43
N LYS A 173 -1.99 12.84 13.33
CA LYS A 173 -3.26 12.60 14.03
C LYS A 173 -4.41 12.42 13.04
N THR A 174 -4.43 13.18 11.96
CA THR A 174 -5.41 13.04 10.87
C THR A 174 -5.29 11.66 10.23
N ALA A 175 -4.09 11.22 9.86
CA ALA A 175 -3.89 9.89 9.28
C ALA A 175 -4.39 8.76 10.21
N LEU A 176 -4.03 8.80 11.49
CA LEU A 176 -4.51 7.84 12.49
C LEU A 176 -6.04 7.82 12.62
N ASN A 177 -6.68 9.00 12.63
CA ASN A 177 -8.13 9.10 12.76
C ASN A 177 -8.86 8.69 11.48
N VAL A 178 -8.28 8.90 10.29
CA VAL A 178 -8.81 8.35 9.03
C VAL A 178 -8.83 6.82 9.11
N GLU A 179 -7.72 6.21 9.52
CA GLU A 179 -7.64 4.74 9.65
C GLU A 179 -8.64 4.22 10.68
N LYS A 180 -8.78 4.90 11.83
CA LYS A 180 -9.76 4.58 12.86
C LYS A 180 -11.19 4.68 12.34
N ALA A 181 -11.57 5.81 11.74
CA ALA A 181 -12.91 6.03 11.17
C ALA A 181 -13.25 5.00 10.09
N CYS A 182 -12.27 4.60 9.27
CA CYS A 182 -12.46 3.55 8.28
C CYS A 182 -12.63 2.17 8.92
N ARG A 183 -11.84 1.85 9.96
CA ARG A 183 -11.92 0.59 10.71
C ARG A 183 -13.30 0.39 11.34
N GLU A 184 -13.90 1.43 11.89
CA GLU A 184 -15.23 1.42 12.50
C GLU A 184 -16.38 1.09 11.52
N ARG A 185 -16.11 1.07 10.20
CA ARG A 185 -17.10 0.68 9.18
C ARG A 185 -17.19 -0.82 8.98
N PHE A 186 -16.21 -1.59 9.44
CA PHE A 186 -16.29 -3.04 9.44
C PHE A 186 -17.09 -3.47 10.68
N ALA A 187 -18.08 -4.36 10.52
CA ALA A 187 -18.74 -4.98 11.66
C ALA A 187 -17.66 -5.55 12.57
N ALA A 188 -17.76 -5.31 13.89
CA ALA A 188 -16.74 -5.66 14.88
C ALA A 188 -16.15 -7.04 14.57
N ALA A 189 -15.02 -7.04 13.84
CA ALA A 189 -14.22 -8.23 13.75
C ALA A 189 -13.75 -8.46 15.19
N PRO A 190 -13.79 -9.68 15.72
CA PRO A 190 -13.22 -9.97 17.02
C PRO A 190 -11.83 -9.32 17.05
N SER A 191 -11.54 -8.64 18.15
CA SER A 191 -10.30 -7.92 18.41
C SER A 191 -9.12 -8.90 18.45
N GLY A 192 -8.79 -9.52 17.32
CA GLY A 192 -7.44 -9.94 17.03
C GLY A 192 -6.75 -8.69 16.58
N ALA A 193 -5.79 -8.21 17.38
CA ALA A 193 -4.83 -7.25 16.93
C ALA A 193 -4.40 -7.62 15.50
N LEU A 194 -4.23 -6.62 14.63
CA LEU A 194 -3.32 -6.75 13.49
C LEU A 194 -1.92 -6.93 14.09
N SER A 195 -1.65 -8.09 14.68
CA SER A 195 -0.30 -8.58 14.90
C SER A 195 0.25 -8.76 13.49
N PRO A 196 1.40 -8.18 13.16
CA PRO A 196 1.91 -8.25 11.80
C PRO A 196 2.34 -9.67 11.38
N PHE A 197 2.26 -10.69 12.25
CA PHE A 197 2.94 -11.97 12.00
C PHE A 197 2.26 -13.26 12.51
N LYS A 198 0.97 -13.28 12.90
CA LYS A 198 0.30 -14.53 13.33
C LYS A 198 -0.64 -15.09 12.26
N GLY A 199 -0.07 -15.85 11.32
CA GLY A 199 -0.80 -16.58 10.29
C GLY A 199 0.08 -17.34 9.30
N TYR A 200 1.31 -17.69 9.66
CA TYR A 200 2.19 -18.46 8.78
C TYR A 200 2.03 -19.94 9.08
N ALA A 201 1.94 -20.78 8.05
CA ALA A 201 2.17 -22.21 8.24
C ALA A 201 3.68 -22.50 8.15
N ALA A 202 4.33 -21.96 7.12
CA ALA A 202 5.78 -22.02 6.97
C ALA A 202 6.36 -20.80 6.22
N GLU A 203 7.63 -20.52 6.49
CA GLU A 203 8.54 -19.72 5.68
C GLU A 203 9.70 -20.60 5.27
N THR A 204 10.05 -20.59 3.98
CA THR A 204 11.18 -21.39 3.45
C THR A 204 12.11 -20.53 2.62
N GLU A 205 13.37 -20.94 2.59
CA GLU A 205 14.45 -20.36 1.81
C GLU A 205 15.09 -21.46 0.95
N ARG A 206 15.47 -21.14 -0.29
CA ARG A 206 16.29 -22.02 -1.14
C ARG A 206 17.75 -21.57 -1.11
N VAL A 207 18.65 -22.47 -0.71
CA VAL A 207 20.10 -22.27 -0.68
C VAL A 207 20.75 -23.35 -1.55
N GLY A 208 21.16 -22.98 -2.76
CA GLY A 208 21.58 -23.97 -3.77
C GLY A 208 20.40 -24.85 -4.19
N ASP A 209 20.58 -26.17 -4.10
CA ASP A 209 19.53 -27.17 -4.40
C ASP A 209 18.70 -27.57 -3.15
N GLU A 210 19.04 -27.06 -1.97
CA GLU A 210 18.34 -27.37 -0.72
C GLU A 210 17.24 -26.35 -0.41
N ILE A 211 16.07 -26.83 0.00
CA ILE A 211 14.99 -26.02 0.58
C ILE A 211 15.07 -26.13 2.11
N LYS A 212 15.25 -25.01 2.79
CA LYS A 212 15.31 -24.92 4.26
C LYS A 212 14.07 -24.23 4.79
N THR A 213 13.46 -24.79 5.83
CA THR A 213 12.38 -24.13 6.57
C THR A 213 12.98 -23.13 7.54
N VAL A 214 12.70 -21.84 7.34
CA VAL A 214 13.16 -20.73 8.18
C VAL A 214 12.30 -20.61 9.44
N THR A 215 10.99 -20.83 9.31
CA THR A 215 10.04 -20.86 10.45
C THR A 215 8.84 -21.72 10.09
N SER A 216 8.36 -22.57 11.00
CA SER A 216 7.08 -23.29 10.86
C SER A 216 6.26 -23.12 12.14
N ILE A 217 4.93 -22.98 12.01
CA ILE A 217 4.01 -22.85 13.16
C ILE A 217 3.14 -24.10 13.31
N ASN A 218 3.14 -25.03 12.35
CA ASN A 218 2.41 -26.29 12.43
C ASN A 218 3.34 -27.47 12.16
N ASP A 219 3.48 -28.38 13.12
CA ASP A 219 4.19 -29.66 12.98
C ASP A 219 3.41 -30.69 12.12
N GLY A 220 2.46 -30.25 11.29
CA GLY A 220 1.47 -31.08 10.62
C GLY A 220 1.53 -31.03 9.09
N CYS A 221 1.85 -32.18 8.49
CA CYS A 221 1.88 -32.50 7.05
C CYS A 221 2.93 -31.71 6.23
N ALA A 222 4.19 -31.87 6.62
CA ALA A 222 5.35 -31.31 5.91
C ALA A 222 5.36 -31.70 4.41
N ASP A 223 4.93 -32.90 4.04
CA ASP A 223 5.07 -33.41 2.67
C ASP A 223 4.25 -32.64 1.63
N ALA A 224 2.96 -32.38 1.90
CA ALA A 224 2.11 -31.65 0.95
C ALA A 224 2.55 -30.17 0.81
N GLU A 225 3.00 -29.56 1.90
CA GLU A 225 3.55 -28.21 1.90
C GLU A 225 4.89 -28.16 1.14
N ASN A 226 5.77 -29.13 1.36
CA ASN A 226 7.04 -29.29 0.66
C ASN A 226 6.86 -29.46 -0.85
N LEU A 227 5.83 -30.21 -1.29
CA LEU A 227 5.52 -30.37 -2.73
C LEU A 227 5.07 -29.04 -3.37
N ILE A 228 4.25 -28.25 -2.67
CA ILE A 228 3.83 -26.93 -3.17
C ILE A 228 5.03 -25.99 -3.26
N HIS A 229 5.87 -25.95 -2.24
CA HIS A 229 7.06 -25.10 -2.22
C HIS A 229 8.04 -25.48 -3.34
N SER A 230 8.31 -26.78 -3.51
CA SER A 230 9.17 -27.31 -4.58
C SER A 230 8.63 -26.93 -5.96
N ALA A 231 7.34 -27.15 -6.22
CA ALA A 231 6.73 -26.78 -7.50
C ALA A 231 6.79 -25.27 -7.81
N ILE A 232 6.79 -24.42 -6.78
CA ILE A 232 6.95 -22.97 -6.94
C ILE A 232 8.41 -22.63 -7.27
N TYR A 233 9.38 -23.17 -6.53
CA TYR A 233 10.82 -22.94 -6.76
C TYR A 233 11.27 -23.45 -8.14
N ASP A 234 10.82 -24.62 -8.56
CA ASP A 234 11.14 -25.19 -9.88
C ASP A 234 10.58 -24.33 -11.01
N ALA A 235 9.37 -23.80 -10.83
CA ALA A 235 8.73 -22.95 -11.82
C ALA A 235 9.28 -21.51 -11.83
N ARG A 236 10.01 -21.10 -10.80
CA ARG A 236 10.53 -19.75 -10.57
C ARG A 236 11.98 -19.80 -10.09
N PRO A 237 12.94 -20.02 -11.00
CA PRO A 237 14.35 -20.03 -10.64
C PRO A 237 14.85 -18.68 -10.10
N ASP A 238 14.12 -17.58 -10.33
CA ASP A 238 14.46 -16.22 -9.91
C ASP A 238 14.10 -15.87 -8.46
N ILE A 239 13.51 -16.79 -7.69
CA ILE A 239 13.13 -16.56 -6.28
C ILE A 239 13.95 -17.43 -5.33
N ASN A 240 14.12 -16.97 -4.10
CA ASN A 240 14.82 -17.73 -3.05
C ASN A 240 14.01 -17.83 -1.76
N HIS A 241 12.90 -17.10 -1.62
CA HIS A 241 12.08 -17.13 -0.42
C HIS A 241 10.60 -17.31 -0.76
N ILE A 242 9.92 -18.15 0.01
CA ILE A 242 8.47 -18.35 -0.03
C ILE A 242 7.90 -18.19 1.39
N ILE A 243 6.88 -17.35 1.51
CA ILE A 243 6.05 -17.16 2.70
C ILE A 243 4.68 -17.76 2.43
N HIS A 244 4.27 -18.74 3.24
CA HIS A 244 2.93 -19.33 3.19
C HIS A 244 2.01 -18.69 4.23
N ASN A 245 1.11 -17.84 3.74
CA ASN A 245 0.12 -17.12 4.54
C ASN A 245 -1.23 -17.87 4.58
N THR A 246 -1.54 -18.39 5.76
CA THR A 246 -2.78 -19.10 6.11
C THR A 246 -3.76 -18.21 6.88
N GLY A 247 -3.51 -16.89 6.91
CA GLY A 247 -4.40 -15.91 7.50
C GLY A 247 -5.81 -15.96 6.91
N GLY A 248 -6.82 -15.68 7.75
CA GLY A 248 -8.24 -15.89 7.40
C GLY A 248 -8.69 -15.21 6.09
N TYR A 249 -8.15 -14.02 5.78
CA TYR A 249 -8.44 -13.33 4.51
C TYR A 249 -7.84 -14.04 3.29
N ALA A 250 -6.59 -14.52 3.40
CA ALA A 250 -5.91 -15.24 2.33
C ALA A 250 -6.62 -16.58 2.04
N VAL A 251 -6.97 -17.34 3.10
CA VAL A 251 -7.73 -18.58 2.99
C VAL A 251 -9.14 -18.34 2.42
N SER A 252 -9.83 -17.28 2.86
CA SER A 252 -11.13 -16.91 2.31
C SER A 252 -11.05 -16.63 0.80
N CYS A 253 -10.03 -15.88 0.36
CA CYS A 253 -9.82 -15.60 -1.05
C CYS A 253 -9.39 -16.81 -1.87
N SER A 254 -8.62 -17.75 -1.29
CA SER A 254 -8.14 -18.95 -1.97
C SER A 254 -9.28 -19.93 -2.31
N ARG A 255 -10.39 -19.88 -1.56
CA ARG A 255 -11.62 -20.64 -1.87
C ARG A 255 -12.43 -20.06 -3.03
N GLY A 256 -11.98 -18.96 -3.63
CA GLY A 256 -12.59 -18.35 -4.81
C GLY A 256 -12.45 -19.20 -6.08
N LYS A 257 -13.03 -18.72 -7.20
CA LYS A 257 -13.10 -19.47 -8.46
C LYS A 257 -11.73 -19.67 -9.14
N LYS A 258 -11.26 -18.65 -9.88
CA LYS A 258 -10.08 -18.78 -10.77
C LYS A 258 -9.02 -17.70 -10.57
N THR A 259 -9.42 -16.48 -10.24
CA THR A 259 -8.50 -15.34 -10.22
C THR A 259 -9.05 -14.25 -9.31
N LEU A 260 -8.21 -13.73 -8.42
CA LEU A 260 -8.45 -12.49 -7.71
C LEU A 260 -7.89 -11.33 -8.55
N ARG A 261 -8.76 -10.40 -8.94
CA ARG A 261 -8.35 -9.20 -9.69
C ARG A 261 -7.92 -8.09 -8.71
N PRO A 262 -6.92 -7.27 -9.06
CA PRO A 262 -6.48 -6.19 -8.20
C PRO A 262 -7.61 -5.19 -7.94
N LEU A 263 -7.85 -4.91 -6.67
CA LEU A 263 -8.73 -3.85 -6.20
C LEU A 263 -7.93 -2.61 -5.78
N LEU A 264 -6.63 -2.76 -5.51
CA LEU A 264 -5.70 -1.71 -5.13
C LEU A 264 -4.54 -1.67 -6.11
N ASP A 265 -3.93 -0.50 -6.25
CA ASP A 265 -2.82 -0.27 -7.18
C ASP A 265 -1.51 -0.90 -6.72
N ASP A 266 -1.15 -0.80 -5.45
CA ASP A 266 0.00 -1.47 -4.85
C ASP A 266 -0.04 -3.00 -5.04
N PHE A 267 -1.23 -3.60 -4.96
CA PHE A 267 -1.45 -5.00 -5.30
C PHE A 267 -1.11 -5.28 -6.78
N ALA A 268 -1.58 -4.42 -7.70
CA ALA A 268 -1.27 -4.58 -9.12
C ALA A 268 0.23 -4.39 -9.41
N GLN A 269 0.89 -3.47 -8.69
CA GLN A 269 2.31 -3.16 -8.79
C GLN A 269 3.17 -4.33 -8.27
N LEU A 270 2.95 -4.77 -7.03
CA LEU A 270 3.83 -5.70 -6.32
C LEU A 270 3.41 -7.17 -6.44
N VAL A 271 2.13 -7.50 -6.27
CA VAL A 271 1.66 -8.91 -6.34
C VAL A 271 1.53 -9.35 -7.81
N GLY A 272 0.95 -8.48 -8.63
CA GLY A 272 0.90 -8.61 -10.08
C GLY A 272 -0.46 -8.23 -10.69
N ARG A 273 -0.52 -8.27 -12.03
CA ARG A 273 -1.69 -7.85 -12.83
C ARG A 273 -3.00 -8.57 -12.45
N ASN A 274 -2.87 -9.75 -11.86
CA ASN A 274 -3.91 -10.53 -11.23
C ASN A 274 -3.25 -11.65 -10.41
N LEU A 275 -3.98 -12.16 -9.42
CA LEU A 275 -3.55 -13.27 -8.59
C LEU A 275 -4.34 -14.52 -8.96
N LYS A 276 -3.66 -15.62 -9.27
CA LYS A 276 -4.29 -16.87 -9.70
C LYS A 276 -4.62 -17.75 -8.50
N ILE A 277 -5.70 -18.50 -8.64
CA ILE A 277 -6.09 -19.54 -7.69
C ILE A 277 -5.78 -20.90 -8.33
N ALA A 278 -4.78 -21.58 -7.80
CA ALA A 278 -4.34 -22.91 -8.19
C ALA A 278 -5.15 -24.00 -7.45
N ALA A 279 -5.37 -25.13 -8.13
CA ALA A 279 -5.65 -26.38 -7.46
C ALA A 279 -4.39 -26.84 -6.70
N GLU A 280 -4.56 -27.71 -5.72
CA GLU A 280 -3.47 -28.35 -4.97
C GLU A 280 -2.84 -29.44 -5.85
N ASN A 281 -2.12 -29.01 -6.89
CA ASN A 281 -1.42 -29.84 -7.88
C ASN A 281 -0.26 -29.03 -8.46
N GLU A 282 0.93 -29.60 -8.40
CA GLU A 282 2.21 -29.02 -8.86
C GLU A 282 2.11 -28.43 -10.27
N ARG A 283 1.54 -29.17 -11.24
CA ARG A 283 1.44 -28.72 -12.64
C ARG A 283 0.60 -27.44 -12.79
N ASP A 284 -0.48 -27.33 -12.03
CA ASP A 284 -1.35 -26.15 -12.07
C ASP A 284 -0.74 -24.97 -11.30
N ILE A 285 -0.05 -25.24 -10.19
CA ILE A 285 0.72 -24.26 -9.41
C ILE A 285 1.82 -23.64 -10.27
N ALA A 286 2.70 -24.48 -10.85
CA ALA A 286 3.81 -24.08 -11.72
C ALA A 286 3.34 -23.20 -12.89
N LYS A 287 2.17 -23.50 -13.47
CA LYS A 287 1.57 -22.67 -14.54
C LYS A 287 1.12 -21.30 -14.02
N LYS A 288 0.58 -21.23 -12.80
CA LYS A 288 -0.11 -20.05 -12.26
C LYS A 288 0.83 -19.04 -11.59
N VAL A 289 2.01 -19.46 -11.16
CA VAL A 289 3.04 -18.57 -10.58
C VAL A 289 3.77 -17.70 -11.61
N ARG A 290 3.75 -18.06 -12.90
CA ARG A 290 4.50 -17.34 -13.95
C ARG A 290 4.13 -15.85 -14.04
N GLY A 291 5.12 -14.98 -13.86
CA GLY A 291 4.99 -13.52 -13.96
C GLY A 291 4.19 -12.86 -12.85
N ARG A 292 4.11 -13.48 -11.67
CA ARG A 292 3.45 -12.97 -10.44
C ARG A 292 4.42 -13.09 -9.27
N ASN A 293 4.16 -12.43 -8.16
CA ASN A 293 4.96 -12.66 -6.94
C ASN A 293 4.18 -13.48 -5.90
N ALA A 294 2.98 -13.94 -6.23
CA ALA A 294 2.22 -14.83 -5.37
C ALA A 294 1.26 -15.73 -6.15
N VAL A 295 0.76 -16.77 -5.48
CA VAL A 295 -0.35 -17.62 -5.93
C VAL A 295 -1.25 -17.97 -4.74
N LEU A 296 -2.55 -18.07 -4.96
CA LEU A 296 -3.47 -18.67 -3.99
C LEU A 296 -3.59 -20.15 -4.29
N VAL A 297 -3.49 -21.01 -3.28
CA VAL A 297 -3.77 -22.46 -3.42
C VAL A 297 -5.09 -22.75 -2.73
N ARG A 298 -6.01 -23.41 -3.46
CA ARG A 298 -7.41 -23.55 -3.06
C ARG A 298 -7.54 -24.14 -1.65
N GLY A 299 -8.09 -23.35 -0.73
CA GLY A 299 -8.32 -23.77 0.65
C GLY A 299 -7.08 -23.67 1.57
N ARG A 300 -5.88 -23.52 1.01
CA ARG A 300 -4.62 -23.47 1.77
C ARG A 300 -4.17 -22.05 2.11
N GLY A 301 -4.49 -21.08 1.25
CA GLY A 301 -4.13 -19.68 1.50
C GLY A 301 -3.28 -19.12 0.37
N ALA A 302 -2.30 -18.28 0.70
CA ALA A 302 -1.43 -17.61 -0.25
C ALA A 302 0.03 -18.01 -0.07
N TYR A 303 0.73 -18.20 -1.19
CA TYR A 303 2.17 -18.39 -1.25
C TYR A 303 2.76 -17.16 -1.92
N CYS A 304 3.50 -16.37 -1.14
CA CYS A 304 4.12 -15.10 -1.52
C CYS A 304 5.62 -15.33 -1.68
N PHE A 305 6.21 -14.89 -2.77
CA PHE A 305 7.58 -15.27 -3.10
C PHE A 305 8.38 -14.19 -3.82
N ALA A 306 9.68 -14.16 -3.52
CA ALA A 306 10.63 -13.20 -4.06
C ALA A 306 12.09 -13.68 -3.93
N ALA A 307 13.02 -12.89 -4.48
CA ALA A 307 14.46 -13.14 -4.39
C ALA A 307 15.05 -12.91 -2.99
N THR A 308 14.41 -12.06 -2.17
CA THR A 308 14.82 -11.76 -0.79
C THR A 308 13.66 -11.95 0.18
N GLN A 309 13.96 -12.25 1.44
CA GLN A 309 12.96 -12.37 2.51
C GLN A 309 12.13 -11.09 2.67
N SER A 310 12.79 -9.93 2.69
CA SER A 310 12.14 -8.62 2.81
C SER A 310 11.13 -8.37 1.68
N ASP A 311 11.49 -8.74 0.44
CA ASP A 311 10.58 -8.63 -0.69
C ASP A 311 9.39 -9.58 -0.60
N ALA A 312 9.62 -10.83 -0.16
CA ALA A 312 8.54 -11.79 0.04
C ALA A 312 7.56 -11.30 1.12
N GLY A 313 8.07 -10.75 2.22
CA GLY A 313 7.27 -10.16 3.29
C GLY A 313 6.45 -8.96 2.81
N ALA A 314 7.02 -8.13 1.95
CA ALA A 314 6.28 -7.03 1.33
C ALA A 314 5.14 -7.51 0.42
N VAL A 315 5.39 -8.55 -0.37
CA VAL A 315 4.36 -9.17 -1.23
C VAL A 315 3.25 -9.71 -0.35
N ASP A 316 3.58 -10.37 0.76
CA ASP A 316 2.61 -10.91 1.70
C ASP A 316 1.73 -9.82 2.33
N ALA A 317 2.33 -8.76 2.85
CA ALA A 317 1.59 -7.66 3.46
C ALA A 317 0.56 -7.04 2.50
N ILE A 318 0.97 -6.82 1.24
CA ILE A 318 0.10 -6.24 0.21
C ILE A 318 -0.94 -7.25 -0.29
N LEU A 319 -0.57 -8.53 -0.41
CA LEU A 319 -1.52 -9.59 -0.74
C LEU A 319 -2.59 -9.68 0.34
N ASN A 320 -2.22 -9.69 1.61
CA ASN A 320 -3.14 -9.78 2.74
C ASN A 320 -4.07 -8.55 2.76
N LYS A 321 -3.54 -7.33 2.54
CA LYS A 321 -4.36 -6.12 2.38
C LYS A 321 -5.34 -6.23 1.20
N GLY A 322 -4.90 -6.76 0.06
CA GLY A 322 -5.76 -7.00 -1.11
C GLY A 322 -6.86 -8.04 -0.85
N CYS A 323 -6.54 -9.12 -0.16
CA CYS A 323 -7.49 -10.15 0.27
C CYS A 323 -8.50 -9.58 1.29
N LYS A 324 -8.04 -8.84 2.30
CA LYS A 324 -8.90 -8.10 3.24
C LYS A 324 -9.82 -7.14 2.49
N THR A 325 -9.28 -6.37 1.55
CA THR A 325 -10.08 -5.46 0.70
C THR A 325 -11.16 -6.21 -0.05
N LYS A 326 -10.83 -7.36 -0.64
CA LYS A 326 -11.82 -8.18 -1.33
C LYS A 326 -12.93 -8.64 -0.39
N VAL A 327 -12.60 -9.17 0.78
CA VAL A 327 -13.56 -9.72 1.72
C VAL A 327 -14.42 -8.61 2.34
N GLU A 328 -13.79 -7.64 3.00
CA GLU A 328 -14.49 -6.59 3.77
C GLU A 328 -15.28 -5.64 2.88
N ALA A 329 -14.71 -5.17 1.77
CA ALA A 329 -15.44 -4.29 0.86
C ALA A 329 -16.62 -5.01 0.18
N SER A 330 -16.53 -6.34 -0.03
CA SER A 330 -17.66 -7.12 -0.58
C SER A 330 -18.81 -7.29 0.41
N LYS A 331 -18.57 -7.19 1.74
CA LYS A 331 -19.64 -7.14 2.75
C LYS A 331 -20.39 -5.82 2.70
N LEU A 332 -19.71 -4.74 2.33
CA LEU A 332 -20.22 -3.37 2.35
C LEU A 332 -20.79 -2.91 0.99
N GLY A 333 -20.55 -3.65 -0.09
CA GLY A 333 -20.98 -3.32 -1.44
C GLY A 333 -20.38 -4.24 -2.52
N LYS A 334 -20.44 -3.81 -3.79
CA LYS A 334 -19.87 -4.55 -4.92
C LYS A 334 -18.62 -3.83 -5.46
N PRO A 335 -17.42 -4.07 -4.88
CA PRO A 335 -16.21 -3.37 -5.28
C PRO A 335 -15.82 -3.78 -6.71
N LYS A 336 -15.53 -2.79 -7.56
CA LYS A 336 -15.12 -3.01 -8.95
C LYS A 336 -13.59 -3.14 -9.03
N PRO A 337 -13.03 -4.17 -9.67
CA PRO A 337 -11.59 -4.27 -9.89
C PRO A 337 -11.05 -3.17 -10.79
N LEU A 338 -9.76 -2.88 -10.63
CA LEU A 338 -9.01 -2.01 -11.51
C LEU A 338 -9.04 -2.49 -12.98
N GLY A 339 -8.94 -1.53 -13.90
CA GLY A 339 -8.86 -1.78 -15.33
C GLY A 339 -7.67 -2.70 -15.66
N ARG A 340 -7.85 -3.64 -16.61
CA ARG A 340 -6.78 -4.61 -16.95
C ARG A 340 -5.55 -3.91 -17.52
N ILE A 341 -5.75 -2.87 -18.33
CA ILE A 341 -4.68 -2.08 -18.95
C ILE A 341 -3.92 -1.32 -17.87
N ASP A 342 -4.62 -0.65 -16.95
CA ASP A 342 -3.99 0.06 -15.83
C ASP A 342 -3.14 -0.89 -14.98
N CYS A 343 -3.63 -2.09 -14.67
CA CYS A 343 -2.84 -3.11 -13.97
C CYS A 343 -1.56 -3.49 -14.71
N VAL A 344 -1.59 -3.56 -16.05
CA VAL A 344 -0.40 -3.84 -16.87
C VAL A 344 0.58 -2.66 -16.79
N ILE A 345 0.10 -1.44 -16.98
CA ILE A 345 0.92 -0.22 -16.96
C ILE A 345 1.62 -0.08 -15.60
N MET A 346 0.87 -0.20 -14.50
CA MET A 346 1.42 -0.08 -13.15
C MET A 346 2.48 -1.14 -12.87
N ARG A 347 2.25 -2.40 -13.28
CA ARG A 347 3.24 -3.47 -13.11
C ARG A 347 4.52 -3.19 -13.91
N ILE A 348 4.41 -2.71 -15.15
CA ILE A 348 5.57 -2.36 -15.98
C ILE A 348 6.37 -1.21 -15.36
N ILE A 349 5.68 -0.15 -14.93
CA ILE A 349 6.33 1.00 -14.28
C ILE A 349 7.03 0.56 -12.99
N TYR A 350 6.37 -0.27 -12.18
CA TYR A 350 6.95 -0.78 -10.94
C TYR A 350 8.23 -1.59 -11.21
N LEU A 351 8.18 -2.57 -12.12
CA LEU A 351 9.35 -3.40 -12.46
C LEU A 351 10.52 -2.56 -13.01
N LYS A 352 10.24 -1.57 -13.88
CA LYS A 352 11.28 -0.67 -14.42
C LYS A 352 11.89 0.25 -13.36
N LYS A 353 11.15 0.61 -12.31
CA LYS A 353 11.68 1.40 -11.19
C LYS A 353 12.52 0.52 -10.27
N TYR A 354 12.03 -0.67 -9.95
CA TYR A 354 12.70 -1.61 -9.05
C TYR A 354 14.04 -2.09 -9.63
N SER A 355 14.11 -2.36 -10.93
CA SER A 355 15.35 -2.77 -11.61
C SER A 355 16.43 -1.69 -11.69
N LYS A 356 16.15 -0.46 -11.21
CA LYS A 356 17.14 0.63 -11.12
C LYS A 356 17.65 0.85 -9.69
N GLN A 357 17.14 0.07 -8.74
CA GLN A 357 17.48 0.14 -7.32
C GLN A 357 18.38 -1.02 -6.88
N GLN A 358 18.44 -2.06 -7.71
CA GLN A 358 19.48 -3.09 -7.74
C GLN A 358 20.55 -2.64 -8.72
#